data_AF-A0A8B9BZ65-F1
#
_entry.id   AF-A0A8B9BZ65-F1
#
_cell.length_a   1.000
_cell.length_b   1.000
_cell.length_c   1.000
_cell.angle_alpha   90.00
_cell.angle_beta   90.00
_cell.angle_gamma   90.00
#
_symmetry.space_group_name_H-M   'P 1'
#
loop_
_entity.id
_entity.type
_entity.pdbx_description
1 polymer ?
#
loop_
_entity_poly.entity_id
_entity_poly.type
_entity_poly.pdbx_seq_one_letter_code
_entity_poly.pdbx_strand_id
1 'polypeptide(L)'
;NMEHLLNDNLLKYFTQYALMEGSTSALSIGKQLWQFASLFFFSLQKQDSFSLDNVIKSLDKNNDGSVSFDEFVMLIKKITGTGQ
;
A
#
# COMPACT_ATOMS: atom_id res chain seq x y z
N ASN A 1 -20.62 -0.94 3.92
CA ASN A 1 -19.48 -0.03 4.19
C ASN A 1 -18.46 -0.15 3.09
N MET A 2 -18.20 0.93 2.35
CA MET A 2 -17.13 0.95 1.33
C MET A 2 -15.73 0.74 1.93
N GLU A 3 -15.50 1.20 3.15
CA GLU A 3 -14.21 1.01 3.86
C GLU A 3 -13.86 -0.46 4.08
N HIS A 4 -14.86 -1.30 4.41
CA HIS A 4 -14.64 -2.74 4.62
C HIS A 4 -14.26 -3.45 3.32
N LEU A 5 -14.95 -3.14 2.21
CA LEU A 5 -14.64 -3.67 0.88
C LEU A 5 -13.27 -3.22 0.38
N LEU A 6 -12.87 -2.00 0.73
CA LEU A 6 -11.54 -1.48 0.41
C LEU A 6 -10.50 -2.25 1.21
N ASN A 7 -10.68 -2.39 2.52
CA ASN A 7 -9.75 -3.13 3.40
C ASN A 7 -9.62 -4.61 3.03
N ASP A 8 -10.71 -5.31 2.73
CA ASP A 8 -10.70 -6.74 2.40
C ASP A 8 -9.97 -7.01 1.07
N ASN A 9 -10.20 -6.16 0.06
CA ASN A 9 -9.46 -6.24 -1.21
C ASN A 9 -8.00 -5.83 -1.01
N LEU A 10 -7.73 -4.79 -0.23
CA LEU A 10 -6.39 -4.31 0.08
C LEU A 10 -5.55 -5.41 0.73
N LEU A 11 -6.11 -6.06 1.75
CA LEU A 11 -5.46 -7.14 2.46
C LEU A 11 -5.18 -8.31 1.53
N LYS A 12 -6.16 -8.71 0.71
CA LYS A 12 -5.97 -9.78 -0.28
C LYS A 12 -4.82 -9.48 -1.24
N TYR A 13 -4.77 -8.27 -1.81
CA TYR A 13 -3.70 -7.90 -2.73
C TYR A 13 -2.35 -7.80 -2.00
N PHE A 14 -2.30 -7.12 -0.85
CA PHE A 14 -1.07 -6.99 -0.05
C PHE A 14 -0.49 -8.36 0.31
N THR A 15 -1.31 -9.27 0.83
CA THR A 15 -0.89 -10.63 1.19
C THR A 15 -0.39 -11.42 -0.01
N GLN A 16 -1.02 -11.28 -1.19
CA GLN A 16 -0.55 -11.94 -2.41
C GLN A 16 0.87 -11.48 -2.79
N TYR A 17 1.15 -10.18 -2.76
CA TYR A 17 2.49 -9.67 -3.06
C TYR A 17 3.51 -10.03 -1.97
N ALA A 18 3.11 -9.99 -0.69
CA ALA A 18 3.99 -10.38 0.41
C ALA A 18 4.41 -11.84 0.25
N LEU A 19 3.46 -12.72 -0.07
CA LEU A 19 3.72 -14.15 -0.32
C LEU A 19 4.68 -14.37 -1.50
N MET A 20 4.64 -13.53 -2.54
CA MET A 20 5.58 -13.60 -3.65
C MET A 20 7.03 -13.27 -3.24
N GLU A 21 7.22 -12.49 -2.18
CA GLU A 21 8.54 -12.23 -1.57
C GLU A 21 8.94 -13.26 -0.51
N GLY A 22 8.08 -14.24 -0.21
CA GLY A 22 8.28 -15.17 0.90
C GLY A 22 7.95 -14.58 2.28
N SER A 23 7.29 -13.42 2.31
CA SER A 23 6.78 -12.76 3.50
C SER A 23 5.26 -12.95 3.62
N THR A 24 4.69 -12.71 4.79
CA THR A 24 3.22 -12.76 4.99
C THR A 24 2.65 -11.47 5.56
N SER A 25 3.50 -10.62 6.11
CA SER A 25 3.11 -9.45 6.91
C SER A 25 3.74 -8.15 6.45
N ALA A 26 4.76 -8.21 5.60
CA ALA A 26 5.52 -7.05 5.14
C ALA A 26 5.95 -7.20 3.68
N LEU A 27 6.07 -6.06 2.99
CA LEU A 27 6.62 -5.95 1.65
C LEU A 27 7.93 -5.17 1.68
N SER A 28 8.93 -5.62 0.93
CA SER A 28 10.18 -4.86 0.80
C SER A 28 9.92 -3.59 -0.02
N ILE A 29 10.53 -2.47 0.35
CA ILE A 29 10.35 -1.16 -0.35
C ILE A 29 10.86 -1.16 -1.80
N GLY A 30 11.44 -2.27 -2.24
CA GLY A 30 11.89 -2.47 -3.61
C GLY A 30 10.76 -2.62 -4.63
N LYS A 31 11.05 -3.44 -5.63
CA LYS A 31 10.23 -3.57 -6.84
C LYS A 31 8.81 -4.04 -6.55
N GLN A 32 8.60 -4.81 -5.48
CA GLN A 32 7.33 -5.46 -5.17
C GLN A 32 6.33 -4.48 -4.58
N LEU A 33 6.75 -3.65 -3.61
CA LEU A 33 5.92 -2.57 -3.09
C LEU A 33 5.56 -1.57 -4.20
N TRP A 34 6.51 -1.23 -5.09
CA TRP A 34 6.26 -0.32 -6.19
C TRP A 34 5.23 -0.87 -7.20
N GLN A 35 5.35 -2.16 -7.54
CA GLN A 35 4.36 -2.84 -8.40
C GLN A 35 2.98 -2.90 -7.75
N PHE A 36 2.93 -3.28 -6.48
CA PHE A 36 1.68 -3.34 -5.72
C PHE A 36 1.01 -1.97 -5.63
N ALA A 37 1.74 -0.95 -5.19
CA ALA A 37 1.22 0.41 -5.06
C ALA A 37 0.77 0.97 -6.42
N SER A 38 1.55 0.77 -7.48
CA SER A 38 1.19 1.19 -8.84
C SER A 38 -0.12 0.54 -9.32
N LEU A 39 -0.24 -0.78 -9.20
CA LEU A 39 -1.45 -1.51 -9.60
C LEU A 39 -2.66 -1.14 -8.73
N PHE A 40 -2.44 -0.93 -7.43
CA PHE A 40 -3.49 -0.51 -6.52
C PHE A 40 -4.02 0.89 -6.86
N PHE A 41 -3.15 1.88 -7.05
CA PHE A 41 -3.56 3.24 -7.39
C PHE A 41 -4.14 3.35 -8.80
N PHE A 42 -3.65 2.52 -9.74
CA PHE A 42 -4.27 2.35 -11.05
C PHE A 42 -5.71 1.80 -10.92
N SER A 43 -5.91 0.79 -10.07
CA SER A 43 -7.23 0.22 -9.80
C SER A 43 -8.18 1.23 -9.13
N LEU A 44 -7.63 2.17 -8.35
CA LEU A 44 -8.38 3.28 -7.76
C LEU A 44 -8.53 4.51 -8.69
N GLN A 45 -7.94 4.50 -9.89
CA GLN A 45 -7.87 5.67 -10.79
C GLN A 45 -7.34 6.94 -10.11
N LYS A 46 -6.38 6.81 -9.18
CA LYS A 46 -5.85 7.91 -8.34
C LYS A 46 -4.46 8.39 -8.77
N GLN A 47 -4.11 8.23 -10.05
CA GLN A 47 -2.74 8.46 -10.55
C GLN A 47 -2.31 9.94 -10.57
N ASP A 48 -3.25 10.88 -10.58
CA ASP A 48 -2.97 12.30 -10.84
C ASP A 48 -2.56 13.16 -9.63
N SER A 49 -2.75 12.70 -8.38
CA SER A 49 -2.64 13.60 -7.20
C SER A 49 -1.37 13.48 -6.37
N PHE A 50 -0.50 12.49 -6.60
CA PHE A 50 0.72 12.34 -5.79
C PHE A 50 1.83 11.57 -6.49
N SER A 51 3.08 11.86 -6.13
CA SER A 51 4.24 11.08 -6.58
C SER A 51 4.33 9.77 -5.80
N LEU A 52 4.11 8.65 -6.48
CA LEU A 52 4.25 7.29 -5.96
C LEU A 52 5.56 7.08 -5.20
N ASP A 53 6.67 7.62 -5.71
CA ASP A 53 7.99 7.54 -5.05
C ASP A 53 8.04 8.24 -3.70
N ASN A 54 7.44 9.42 -3.57
CA ASN A 54 7.37 10.14 -2.30
C ASN A 54 6.46 9.41 -1.33
N VAL A 55 5.38 8.83 -1.84
CA VAL A 55 4.44 8.02 -1.07
C VAL A 55 5.11 6.76 -0.53
N ILE A 56 5.83 6.02 -1.37
CA ILE A 56 6.54 4.81 -0.98
C ILE A 56 7.65 5.11 0.02
N LYS A 57 8.42 6.19 -0.19
CA LYS A 57 9.41 6.64 0.81
C LYS A 57 8.78 7.08 2.13
N SER A 58 7.55 7.59 2.10
CA SER A 58 6.83 8.01 3.31
C SER A 58 6.18 6.87 4.08
N LEU A 59 6.07 5.68 3.46
CA LEU A 59 5.48 4.50 4.08
C LEU A 59 6.40 3.88 5.12
N ASP A 60 7.69 3.85 4.83
CA ASP A 60 8.74 3.31 5.70
C ASP A 60 9.05 4.27 6.84
N LYS A 61 8.17 4.32 7.84
CA LYS A 61 8.32 5.25 8.96
C LYS A 61 9.44 4.83 9.90
N ASN A 62 9.62 3.53 10.07
CA ASN A 62 10.62 2.96 10.96
C ASN A 62 11.98 2.74 10.28
N ASN A 63 12.11 3.01 8.97
CA ASN A 63 13.32 2.82 8.17
C ASN A 63 13.87 1.39 8.25
N ASP A 64 12.98 0.40 8.32
CA ASP A 64 13.36 -1.01 8.40
C ASP A 64 13.55 -1.67 7.01
N GLY A 65 13.36 -0.90 5.94
CA GLY A 65 13.51 -1.38 4.57
C GLY A 65 12.26 -2.11 4.03
N SER A 66 11.21 -2.22 4.85
CA SER A 66 9.97 -2.89 4.57
C SER A 66 8.76 -2.00 4.88
N VAL A 67 7.59 -2.41 4.43
CA VAL A 67 6.31 -1.75 4.74
C VAL A 67 5.36 -2.79 5.25
N SER A 68 4.87 -2.55 6.47
CA SER A 68 3.86 -3.38 7.12
C SER A 68 2.46 -3.06 6.59
N PHE A 69 1.52 -3.99 6.76
CA PHE A 69 0.13 -3.77 6.35
C PHE A 69 -0.48 -2.51 6.99
N ASP A 70 -0.18 -2.25 8.27
CA ASP A 70 -0.69 -1.09 9.01
C ASP A 70 -0.19 0.24 8.42
N GLU A 71 1.10 0.31 8.07
CA GLU A 71 1.71 1.48 7.43
C GLU A 71 1.06 1.76 6.07
N PHE A 72 0.80 0.70 5.32
CA PHE A 72 0.12 0.79 4.03
C PHE A 72 -1.32 1.28 4.18
N VAL A 73 -2.11 0.72 5.11
CA VAL A 73 -3.48 1.17 5.38
C VAL A 73 -3.52 2.65 5.79
N MET A 74 -2.58 3.08 6.64
CA MET A 74 -2.51 4.47 7.09
C MET A 74 -2.30 5.44 5.92
N LEU A 75 -1.48 5.05 4.94
CA LEU A 75 -1.30 5.81 3.72
C LEU A 75 -2.56 5.84 2.86
N ILE A 76 -3.21 4.68 2.65
CA ILE A 76 -4.41 4.63 1.82
C ILE A 76 -5.50 5.53 2.41
N LYS A 77 -5.68 5.53 3.74
CA LYS A 77 -6.59 6.48 4.42
C LYS A 77 -6.21 7.93 4.16
N LYS A 78 -4.92 8.26 4.18
CA LYS A 78 -4.42 9.62 3.90
C LYS A 78 -4.66 10.06 2.45
N ILE A 79 -4.55 9.15 1.48
CA ILE A 79 -4.72 9.45 0.04
C ILE A 79 -6.19 9.44 -0.38
N THR A 80 -6.96 8.50 0.14
CA THR A 80 -8.39 8.35 -0.18
C THR A 80 -9.26 9.36 0.57
N GLY A 81 -8.70 10.04 1.59
CA GLY A 81 -9.42 11.05 2.35
C GLY A 81 -10.49 10.48 3.28
N THR A 82 -10.55 9.15 3.47
CA THR A 82 -11.47 8.49 4.42
C THR A 82 -11.04 8.66 5.88
N GLY A 83 -10.26 9.70 6.17
CA GLY A 83 -9.75 10.05 7.50
C GLY A 83 -10.41 11.29 8.10
N GLN A 84 -11.64 11.62 7.70
CA GLN A 84 -12.48 12.64 8.34
C GLN A 84 -13.86 12.09 8.65
#